data_AF-A0A238VVL1-F1
#
_entry.id   AF-A0A238VVL1-F1
#
_cell.length_a   1.000
_cell.length_b   1.000
_cell.length_c   1.000
_cell.angle_alpha   90.00
_cell.angle_beta   90.00
_cell.angle_gamma   90.00
#
_symmetry.space_group_name_H-M   'P 1'
#
loop_
_entity.id
_entity.type
_entity.pdbx_description
1 polymer ?
#
loop_
_entity_poly.entity_id
_entity_poly.type
_entity_poly.pdbx_seq_one_letter_code
_entity_poly.pdbx_strand_id
1 'polypeptide(L)'
;MSDTEGEDEVVEADDPSDLDYSIDLSGDATPVISGNPPDWFTDADAQILFVMYTGLVLTPSIIADNTEITRQTVGKRLNTLRAAGFVEKLDRGKYQITRDGAFVVSGDLELYDNTDRSPPEEYL
;
A
#
# COMPACT_ATOMS: atom_id res chain seq x y z
N MET A 1 31.73 20.27 11.26
CA MET A 1 32.29 19.18 10.45
C MET A 1 32.66 18.13 11.47
N SER A 2 31.88 17.10 11.73
CA SER A 2 31.39 16.00 10.85
C SER A 2 31.62 14.76 11.71
N ASP A 3 30.81 13.73 11.82
CA ASP A 3 29.51 13.36 11.28
C ASP A 3 28.86 12.40 12.30
N THR A 4 27.55 12.31 12.27
CA THR A 4 26.72 11.38 13.03
C THR A 4 26.67 10.03 12.31
N GLU A 5 26.89 8.92 13.01
CA GLU A 5 26.36 7.61 12.65
C GLU A 5 25.65 7.06 13.87
N GLY A 6 24.33 7.20 13.89
CA GLY A 6 23.45 6.47 14.79
C GLY A 6 23.27 5.08 14.20
N GLU A 7 23.69 4.08 14.95
CA GLU A 7 23.50 2.67 14.61
C GLU A 7 22.00 2.37 14.71
N ASP A 8 21.36 2.04 13.59
CA ASP A 8 20.03 1.45 13.58
C ASP A 8 20.14 0.06 14.21
N GLU A 9 19.67 -0.06 15.46
CA GLU A 9 19.60 -1.31 16.21
C GLU A 9 18.54 -2.21 15.56
N VAL A 10 19.00 -3.11 14.68
CA VAL A 10 18.15 -4.18 14.15
C VAL A 10 17.94 -5.18 15.28
N VAL A 11 16.82 -5.04 16.00
CA VAL A 11 16.33 -6.03 16.95
C VAL A 11 15.89 -7.28 16.17
N GLU A 12 16.81 -8.22 16.00
CA GLU A 12 16.45 -9.58 15.58
C GLU A 12 15.62 -10.22 16.68
N ALA A 13 14.35 -10.51 16.39
CA ALA A 13 13.53 -11.30 17.30
C ALA A 13 14.04 -12.75 17.30
N ASP A 14 14.61 -13.17 18.44
CA ASP A 14 15.18 -14.51 18.65
C ASP A 14 14.13 -15.65 18.54
N ASP A 15 12.83 -15.33 18.69
CA ASP A 15 11.73 -16.29 18.57
C ASP A 15 10.52 -15.65 17.85
N PRO A 16 10.03 -16.21 16.73
CA PRO A 16 8.87 -15.68 16.01
C PRO A 16 7.56 -15.74 16.80
N SER A 17 7.52 -16.41 17.97
CA SER A 17 6.39 -16.40 18.90
C SER A 17 6.37 -15.22 19.87
N ASP A 18 7.48 -14.45 19.97
CA ASP A 18 7.54 -13.19 20.71
C ASP A 18 6.99 -12.00 19.90
N LEU A 19 6.69 -12.22 18.61
CA LEU A 19 5.95 -11.26 17.82
C LEU A 19 4.50 -11.22 18.33
N ASP A 20 4.13 -10.11 18.96
CA ASP A 20 2.74 -9.82 19.29
C ASP A 20 1.95 -9.64 17.98
N TYR A 21 1.38 -10.74 17.48
CA TYR A 21 0.44 -10.74 16.36
C TYR A 21 -0.93 -10.17 16.74
N SER A 22 -1.07 -9.44 17.86
CA SER A 22 -2.27 -8.64 18.09
C SER A 22 -2.38 -7.61 16.96
N ILE A 23 -3.26 -7.93 16.00
CA ILE A 23 -3.55 -7.02 14.90
C ILE A 23 -4.19 -5.80 15.54
N ASP A 24 -3.46 -4.68 15.53
CA ASP A 24 -4.00 -3.42 15.98
C ASP A 24 -5.08 -2.95 15.00
N LEU A 25 -6.33 -3.19 15.38
CA LEU A 25 -7.51 -2.77 14.63
C LEU A 25 -8.02 -1.39 15.05
N SER A 26 -7.27 -0.65 15.88
CA SER A 26 -7.68 0.68 16.36
C SER A 26 -7.78 1.70 15.21
N GLY A 27 -7.12 1.42 14.08
CA GLY A 27 -7.05 2.31 12.91
C GLY A 27 -5.99 3.40 13.02
N ASP A 28 -5.24 3.47 14.13
CA ASP A 28 -4.08 4.37 14.27
C ASP A 28 -2.76 3.74 13.77
N ALA A 29 -2.79 2.44 13.48
CA ALA A 29 -1.64 1.70 12.98
C ALA A 29 -1.09 2.33 11.70
N THR A 30 0.18 2.74 11.76
CA THR A 30 0.92 3.09 10.55
C THR A 30 1.05 1.83 9.70
N PRO A 31 0.64 1.85 8.43
CA PRO A 31 0.77 0.67 7.59
C PRO A 31 2.25 0.31 7.46
N VAL A 32 2.60 -0.92 7.86
CA VAL A 32 3.94 -1.46 7.68
C VAL A 32 4.12 -1.73 6.19
N ILE A 33 5.04 -1.00 5.56
CA ILE A 33 5.43 -1.17 4.16
C ILE A 33 6.65 -2.09 4.16
N SER A 34 6.46 -3.32 3.67
CA SER A 34 7.49 -4.36 3.72
C SER A 34 8.32 -4.46 2.43
N GLY A 35 7.95 -3.73 1.37
CA GLY A 35 8.71 -3.65 0.12
C GLY A 35 9.81 -2.58 0.13
N ASN A 36 10.30 -2.23 -1.05
CA ASN A 36 11.30 -1.16 -1.24
C ASN A 36 10.65 0.08 -1.88
N PRO A 37 10.02 0.98 -1.10
CA PRO A 37 9.42 2.19 -1.63
C PRO A 37 10.48 3.18 -2.15
N PRO A 38 10.17 4.00 -3.17
CA PRO A 38 11.08 5.05 -3.63
C PRO A 38 11.27 6.18 -2.61
N ASP A 39 12.39 6.92 -2.68
CA ASP A 39 12.70 8.03 -1.74
C ASP A 39 11.65 9.16 -1.65
N TRP A 40 10.83 9.35 -2.68
CA TRP A 40 9.76 10.36 -2.70
C TRP A 40 8.46 9.87 -2.05
N PHE A 41 8.40 8.59 -1.67
CA PHE A 41 7.24 7.94 -1.08
C PHE A 41 6.97 8.50 0.31
N THR A 42 5.70 8.71 0.61
CA THR A 42 5.24 9.37 1.84
C THR A 42 4.31 8.46 2.62
N ASP A 43 4.11 8.74 3.90
CA ASP A 43 3.13 8.03 4.74
C ASP A 43 1.71 8.06 4.13
N ALA A 44 1.37 9.15 3.43
CA ALA A 44 0.10 9.25 2.73
C ALA A 44 -0.01 8.23 1.57
N ASP A 45 1.09 7.93 0.89
CA ASP A 45 1.11 6.89 -0.14
C ASP A 45 1.00 5.50 0.48
N ALA A 46 1.67 5.28 1.61
CA ALA A 46 1.61 4.04 2.36
C ALA A 46 0.16 3.69 2.73
N GLN A 47 -0.57 4.65 3.32
CA GLN A 47 -1.98 4.48 3.67
C GLN A 47 -2.88 4.27 2.45
N ILE A 48 -2.67 5.03 1.36
CA ILE A 48 -3.46 4.86 0.13
C ILE A 48 -3.25 3.46 -0.46
N LEU A 49 -2.00 3.02 -0.61
CA LEU A 49 -1.70 1.70 -1.17
C LEU A 49 -2.16 0.58 -0.25
N PHE A 50 -2.04 0.73 1.07
CA PHE A 50 -2.51 -0.26 2.05
C PHE A 50 -4.03 -0.49 1.93
N VAL A 51 -4.83 0.57 1.83
CA VAL A 51 -6.28 0.44 1.62
C VAL A 51 -6.58 -0.23 0.28
N MET A 52 -5.85 0.13 -0.78
CA MET A 52 -6.03 -0.43 -2.11
C MET A 52 -5.52 -1.88 -2.25
N TYR A 53 -4.61 -2.32 -1.37
CA TYR A 53 -4.05 -3.68 -1.34
C TYR A 53 -5.12 -4.76 -1.12
N THR A 54 -6.29 -4.38 -0.58
CA THR A 54 -7.50 -5.22 -0.54
C THR A 54 -7.99 -5.68 -1.92
N GLY A 55 -7.48 -5.12 -3.01
CA GLY A 55 -7.83 -5.44 -4.39
C GLY A 55 -9.18 -4.88 -4.85
N LEU A 56 -9.71 -3.91 -4.11
CA LEU A 56 -10.90 -3.17 -4.48
C LEU A 56 -10.60 -2.09 -5.52
N VAL A 57 -11.60 -1.82 -6.36
CA VAL A 57 -11.59 -0.68 -7.28
C VAL A 57 -12.22 0.52 -6.58
N LEU A 58 -11.42 1.54 -6.27
CA LEU A 58 -11.81 2.65 -5.40
C LEU A 58 -11.79 4.00 -6.11
N THR A 59 -12.57 4.95 -5.61
CA THR A 59 -12.47 6.36 -6.01
C THR A 59 -11.71 7.15 -4.95
N PRO A 60 -11.20 8.35 -5.28
CA PRO A 60 -10.53 9.19 -4.28
C PRO A 60 -11.38 9.52 -3.05
N SER A 61 -12.71 9.57 -3.19
CA SER A 61 -13.61 9.79 -2.06
C SER A 61 -13.61 8.59 -1.11
N ILE A 62 -13.78 7.37 -1.64
CA ILE A 62 -13.83 6.17 -0.79
C ILE A 62 -12.51 5.93 -0.07
N ILE A 63 -11.38 6.22 -0.72
CA ILE A 63 -10.06 6.13 -0.06
C ILE A 63 -9.97 7.15 1.09
N ALA A 64 -10.40 8.39 0.87
CA ALA A 64 -10.40 9.41 1.91
C ALA A 64 -11.35 9.08 3.07
N ASP A 65 -12.47 8.40 2.80
CA ASP A 65 -13.41 7.99 3.86
C ASP A 65 -12.86 6.86 4.74
N ASN A 66 -11.80 6.16 4.31
CA ASN A 66 -11.17 5.04 5.02
C ASN A 66 -9.72 5.34 5.46
N THR A 67 -9.29 6.60 5.37
CA THR A 67 -7.96 7.06 5.77
C THR A 67 -8.08 8.42 6.44
N GLU A 68 -7.03 8.87 7.11
CA GLU A 68 -6.98 10.23 7.67
C GLU A 68 -6.57 11.30 6.61
N ILE A 69 -6.61 10.94 5.32
CA ILE A 69 -6.10 11.76 4.23
C ILE A 69 -7.26 12.47 3.53
N THR A 70 -7.14 13.79 3.39
CA THR A 70 -8.14 14.56 2.64
C THR A 70 -8.27 14.06 1.19
N ARG A 71 -9.50 14.06 0.66
CA ARG A 71 -9.77 13.71 -0.74
C ARG A 71 -8.91 14.46 -1.76
N GLN A 72 -8.59 15.73 -1.50
CA GLN A 72 -7.72 16.52 -2.37
C GLN A 72 -6.29 15.97 -2.38
N THR A 73 -5.75 15.64 -1.21
CA THR A 73 -4.43 15.02 -1.07
C THR A 73 -4.41 13.63 -1.71
N VAL A 74 -5.43 12.79 -1.46
CA VAL A 74 -5.58 11.48 -2.12
C VAL A 74 -5.52 11.62 -3.64
N GLY A 75 -6.29 12.54 -4.22
CA GLY A 75 -6.29 12.77 -5.66
C GLY A 75 -4.91 13.18 -6.22
N LYS A 76 -4.15 13.99 -5.48
CA LYS A 76 -2.78 14.36 -5.87
C LYS A 76 -1.83 13.15 -5.80
N ARG A 77 -1.85 12.41 -4.68
CA ARG A 77 -0.99 11.24 -4.49
C ARG A 77 -1.30 10.12 -5.49
N LEU A 78 -2.57 9.85 -5.79
CA LEU A 78 -2.95 8.89 -6.83
C LEU A 78 -2.38 9.24 -8.21
N ASN A 79 -2.26 10.51 -8.56
CA ASN A 79 -1.61 10.89 -9.81
C ASN A 79 -0.11 10.58 -9.79
N THR A 80 0.57 10.82 -8.66
CA THR A 80 1.99 10.46 -8.45
C THR A 80 2.19 8.95 -8.50
N LEU A 81 1.40 8.20 -7.72
CA LEU A 81 1.43 6.73 -7.68
C LEU A 81 1.15 6.11 -9.05
N ARG A 82 0.22 6.69 -9.81
CA ARG A 82 -0.05 6.26 -11.19
C ARG A 82 1.13 6.51 -12.11
N ALA A 83 1.77 7.68 -11.99
CA ALA A 83 2.94 7.99 -12.79
C ALA A 83 4.12 7.06 -12.47
N ALA A 84 4.20 6.57 -11.23
CA ALA A 84 5.17 5.57 -10.79
C ALA A 84 4.78 4.12 -11.14
N GLY A 85 3.58 3.88 -11.65
CA GLY A 85 3.10 2.54 -12.02
C GLY A 85 2.50 1.73 -10.87
N PHE A 86 2.36 2.28 -9.66
CA PHE A 86 1.84 1.54 -8.50
C PHE A 86 0.32 1.38 -8.49
N VAL A 87 -0.39 2.29 -9.15
CA VAL A 87 -1.82 2.20 -9.37
C VAL A 87 -2.15 2.47 -10.82
N GLU A 88 -3.26 1.92 -11.30
CA GLU A 88 -3.81 2.25 -12.60
C GLU A 88 -5.16 2.96 -12.46
N LYS A 89 -5.46 3.82 -13.43
CA LYS A 89 -6.74 4.54 -13.49
C LYS A 89 -7.65 3.84 -14.49
N LEU A 90 -8.80 3.39 -14.00
CA LEU A 90 -9.87 2.81 -14.81
C LEU A 90 -10.87 3.91 -15.26
N ASP A 91 -12.03 3.49 -15.75
CA ASP A 91 -13.15 4.38 -16.07
C ASP A 91 -13.65 5.18 -14.85
N ARG A 92 -14.26 6.35 -15.09
CA ARG A 92 -14.98 7.18 -14.11
C ARG A 92 -14.15 7.62 -12.90
N GLY A 93 -12.84 7.75 -13.06
CA GLY A 93 -11.96 8.18 -11.97
C GLY A 93 -11.79 7.14 -10.87
N LYS A 94 -12.05 5.88 -11.18
CA LYS A 94 -11.73 4.73 -10.34
C LYS A 94 -10.27 4.35 -10.51
N TYR A 95 -9.68 3.80 -9.47
CA TYR A 95 -8.30 3.34 -9.43
C TYR A 95 -8.24 1.93 -8.87
N GLN A 96 -7.22 1.20 -9.30
CA GLN A 96 -6.88 -0.13 -8.79
C GLN A 96 -5.37 -0.21 -8.56
N ILE A 97 -4.96 -0.99 -7.57
CA ILE A 97 -3.54 -1.25 -7.31
C ILE A 97 -2.99 -2.22 -8.35
N THR A 98 -1.73 -2.02 -8.73
CA THR A 98 -1.00 -2.92 -9.62
C THR A 98 -0.21 -3.95 -8.81
N ARG A 99 0.41 -4.92 -9.50
CA ARG A 99 1.35 -5.85 -8.87
C ARG A 99 2.52 -5.13 -8.19
N ASP A 100 3.10 -4.12 -8.84
CA ASP A 100 4.23 -3.36 -8.27
C ASP A 100 3.80 -2.55 -7.04
N GLY A 101 2.61 -1.96 -7.07
CA GLY A 101 2.05 -1.28 -5.89
C GLY A 101 1.80 -2.23 -4.73
N ALA A 102 1.31 -3.44 -5.01
CA ALA A 102 1.09 -4.47 -4.01
C ALA A 102 2.39 -5.00 -3.41
N PHE A 103 3.45 -5.12 -4.22
CA PHE A 103 4.78 -5.46 -3.76
C PHE A 103 5.36 -4.41 -2.81
N VAL A 104 5.17 -3.12 -3.10
CA VAL A 104 5.62 -2.06 -2.20
C VAL A 104 5.01 -2.26 -0.81
N VAL A 105 3.72 -2.58 -0.72
CA VAL A 105 3.05 -2.81 0.57
C VAL A 105 3.52 -4.09 1.24
N SER A 106 3.52 -5.21 0.51
CA SER A 106 3.69 -6.55 1.09
C SER A 106 5.12 -7.06 1.17
N GLY A 107 6.03 -6.52 0.36
CA GLY A 107 7.37 -7.09 0.16
C GLY A 107 7.40 -8.42 -0.60
N ASP A 108 6.25 -8.91 -1.07
CA ASP A 108 6.12 -10.20 -1.74
C ASP A 108 5.43 -10.05 -3.12
N LEU A 109 6.17 -10.37 -4.19
CA LEU A 109 5.68 -10.28 -5.57
C LEU A 109 4.65 -11.36 -5.92
N GLU A 110 4.53 -12.42 -5.12
CA GLU A 110 3.66 -13.57 -5.38
C GLU A 110 2.28 -13.42 -4.72
N LEU A 111 2.11 -12.50 -3.76
CA LEU A 111 0.83 -12.31 -3.05
C LEU A 111 -0.25 -11.59 -3.88
N TYR A 112 0.13 -10.98 -5.01
CA TYR A 112 -0.79 -10.20 -5.84
C TYR A 112 -0.76 -10.66 -7.31
N ASP A 113 -1.27 -11.86 -7.55
CA ASP A 113 -1.57 -12.32 -8.90
C ASP A 113 -3.05 -12.07 -9.25
N ASN A 114 -3.32 -10.97 -9.96
CA ASN A 114 -4.66 -10.67 -10.50
C ASN A 114 -4.91 -11.32 -11.87
N THR A 115 -4.04 -12.21 -12.35
CA THR A 115 -4.20 -12.86 -13.67
C THR A 115 -5.28 -13.95 -13.68
N ASP A 116 -5.74 -14.40 -12.50
CA ASP A 116 -6.80 -15.42 -12.36
C ASP A 116 -8.23 -14.83 -12.36
N ARG A 117 -8.40 -13.52 -12.58
CA ARG A 117 -9.73 -12.88 -12.74
C ARG A 117 -10.25 -12.94 -14.18
N SER A 118 -10.01 -14.04 -14.89
CA SER A 118 -10.91 -14.36 -16.01
C SER A 118 -12.32 -14.52 -15.43
N PRO A 119 -13.35 -13.83 -15.94
CA PRO A 119 -14.70 -14.08 -15.48
C PRO A 119 -14.96 -15.59 -15.64
N PRO A 120 -15.54 -16.25 -14.63
CA PRO A 120 -15.73 -17.70 -14.71
C PRO A 120 -16.54 -17.99 -15.98
N GLU A 121 -16.09 -18.99 -16.76
CA GLU A 121 -16.61 -19.28 -18.12
C GLU A 121 -18.13 -19.57 -18.16
N GLU A 122 -18.74 -19.76 -16.99
CA GLU A 122 -20.17 -19.98 -16.77
C GLU A 122 -21.08 -18.76 -17.04
N TYR A 123 -20.54 -17.61 -17.44
CA TYR A 123 -21.32 -16.43 -17.84
C TYR A 123 -21.29 -16.10 -19.34
N LEU A 124 -20.85 -17.04 -20.21
CA LEU A 124 -20.85 -16.91 -21.67
C LEU A 124 -21.85 -17.83 -22.36
#